data_AF-A0A7D5UJ33-F1
#
_entry.id   AF-A0A7D5UJ33-F1
#
_cell.length_a   1.000
_cell.length_b   1.000
_cell.length_c   1.000
_cell.angle_alpha   90.00
_cell.angle_beta   90.00
_cell.angle_gamma   90.00
#
_symmetry.space_group_name_H-M   'P 1'
#
loop_
_entity.id
_entity.type
_entity.pdbx_description
1 polymer ?
#
loop_
_entity_poly.entity_id
_entity_poly.type
_entity_poly.pdbx_seq_one_letter_code
_entity_poly.pdbx_strand_id
1 'polypeptide(L)' 'MVTEPGEVARGKKNGLDYLFNLYEQCRNFLIQVQSIAKASGEKCPTKVTNQVF' A
#
# COMPACT_ATOMS: atom_id res chain seq x y z
N MET A 1 -17.87 0.22 8.20
CA MET A 1 -18.63 -1.04 8.31
C MET A 1 -17.59 -2.10 8.60
N VAL A 2 -17.72 -2.82 9.71
CA VAL A 2 -16.79 -3.89 10.08
C VAL A 2 -17.25 -5.13 9.31
N THR A 3 -16.52 -5.49 8.27
CA THR A 3 -16.78 -6.69 7.45
C THR A 3 -15.90 -7.83 7.95
N GLU A 4 -16.42 -9.05 7.94
CA GLU A 4 -15.64 -10.24 8.29
C GLU A 4 -14.56 -10.52 7.22
N PRO A 5 -13.48 -11.26 7.56
CA PRO A 5 -12.43 -11.59 6.59
C PRO A 5 -12.99 -12.35 5.38
N GLY A 6 -12.87 -11.79 4.17
CA GLY A 6 -13.40 -12.38 2.93
C GLY A 6 -14.85 -12.01 2.60
N GLU A 7 -15.48 -11.15 3.38
CA GLU A 7 -16.83 -10.65 3.09
C GLU A 7 -16.78 -9.49 2.09
N VAL A 8 -17.18 -9.75 0.85
CA VAL A 8 -17.32 -8.70 -0.18
C VAL A 8 -18.46 -7.76 0.23
N ALA A 9 -18.11 -6.55 0.65
CA ALA A 9 -19.08 -5.51 1.01
C ALA A 9 -20.06 -5.28 -0.15
N ARG A 10 -21.34 -5.65 0.02
CA ARG A 10 -22.39 -5.37 -0.97
C ARG A 10 -22.80 -3.90 -0.89
N GLY A 11 -22.54 -3.15 -1.96
CA GLY A 11 -22.89 -1.72 -2.15
C GLY A 11 -21.70 -0.83 -2.50
N LYS A 12 -21.92 0.50 -2.68
CA LYS A 12 -20.88 1.54 -2.84
C LYS A 12 -20.08 1.79 -1.54
N LYS A 13 -19.62 0.73 -0.88
CA LYS A 13 -18.80 0.84 0.33
C LYS A 13 -17.62 -0.10 0.22
N ASN A 14 -16.43 0.45 0.39
CA ASN A 14 -15.20 -0.33 0.41
C ASN A 14 -15.17 -1.11 1.73
N GLY A 15 -15.18 -2.44 1.65
CA GLY A 15 -14.98 -3.32 2.81
C GLY A 15 -13.57 -3.17 3.39
N LEU A 16 -13.33 -3.74 4.57
CA LEU A 16 -11.99 -3.72 5.19
C LEU A 16 -10.93 -4.39 4.31
N ASP A 17 -11.32 -5.36 3.47
CA ASP A 17 -10.44 -5.99 2.49
C ASP A 17 -9.86 -4.98 1.48
N TYR A 18 -10.61 -3.92 1.13
CA TYR A 18 -10.07 -2.84 0.30
C TYR A 18 -8.99 -2.05 1.03
N LEU A 19 -9.16 -1.82 2.34
CA LEU A 19 -8.15 -1.14 3.15
C LEU A 19 -6.87 -1.98 3.24
N PHE A 20 -6.98 -3.29 3.48
CA PHE A 20 -5.83 -4.19 3.48
C PHE A 20 -5.14 -4.27 2.12
N ASN A 21 -5.91 -4.31 1.03
CA ASN A 21 -5.37 -4.26 -0.33
C ASN A 21 -4.63 -2.93 -0.63
N LEU A 22 -5.09 -1.81 -0.07
CA LEU A 22 -4.36 -0.54 -0.18
C LEU A 22 -3.01 -0.59 0.55
N TYR A 23 -2.93 -1.19 1.73
CA TYR A 23 -1.65 -1.38 2.43
C TYR A 23 -0.69 -2.31 1.68
N GLU A 24 -1.21 -3.39 1.08
CA GLU A 24 -0.45 -4.27 0.19
C GLU A 24 0.09 -3.49 -1.03
N GLN A 25 -0.73 -2.64 -1.66
CA GLN A 25 -0.29 -1.78 -2.75
C GLN A 25 0.77 -0.76 -2.30
N CYS A 26 0.60 -0.12 -1.14
CA CYS A 26 1.61 0.79 -0.58
C CYS A 26 2.96 0.08 -0.36
N ARG A 27 2.95 -1.21 0.02
CA ARG A 27 4.18 -2.01 0.14
C ARG A 27 4.87 -2.20 -1.21
N ASN A 28 4.10 -2.46 -2.27
CA ASN A 28 4.64 -2.60 -3.63
C ASN A 28 5.24 -1.28 -4.14
N PHE A 29 4.59 -0.14 -3.87
CA PHE A 29 5.14 1.17 -4.20
C PHE A 29 6.42 1.47 -3.44
N LEU A 30 6.48 1.13 -2.14
CA LEU A 30 7.71 1.29 -1.35
C LEU A 30 8.87 0.49 -1.96
N ILE A 31 8.63 -0.74 -2.41
CA ILE A 31 9.68 -1.56 -3.06
C ILE A 31 10.16 -0.93 -4.36
N GLN A 32 9.27 -0.38 -5.18
CA GLN A 32 9.66 0.33 -6.40
C GLN A 32 10.52 1.56 -6.09
N VAL A 33 10.09 2.41 -5.15
CA VAL A 33 10.85 3.60 -4.73
C VAL A 33 12.20 3.20 -4.15
N GLN A 34 12.27 2.13 -3.36
CA GLN A 34 13.53 1.59 -2.85
C GLN A 34 14.46 1.13 -3.98
N SER A 35 13.93 0.47 -5.01
CA SER A 35 14.70 0.03 -6.17
C SER A 35 15.26 1.22 -6.96
N ILE A 36 14.44 2.26 -7.18
CA ILE A 36 14.85 3.49 -7.87
C ILE A 36 15.90 4.24 -7.05
N ALA A 37 15.69 4.42 -5.74
CA ALA A 37 16.64 5.09 -4.85
C ALA A 37 18.00 4.35 -4.81
N LYS A 38 17.99 3.01 -4.78
CA LYS A 38 19.22 2.20 -4.85
C LYS A 38 19.94 2.34 -6.19
N ALA A 39 19.20 2.38 -7.31
CA ALA A 39 19.79 2.59 -8.63
C ALA A 39 20.34 4.01 -8.82
N SER A 40 19.71 5.01 -8.20
CA SER A 40 20.12 6.42 -8.27
C SER A 40 21.22 6.81 -7.26
N GLY A 41 21.59 5.91 -6.34
CA GLY A 41 22.55 6.20 -5.26
C GLY A 41 22.00 7.13 -4.16
N GLU A 42 20.68 7.34 -4.11
CA GLU A 42 20.02 8.16 -3.11
C GLU A 42 19.66 7.36 -1.85
N LYS A 43 19.35 8.07 -0.76
CA LYS A 43 19.01 7.43 0.52
C LYS A 43 17.74 6.59 0.37
N CYS A 44 17.90 5.27 0.45
CA CYS A 44 16.80 4.32 0.31
C CYS A 44 15.80 4.44 1.49
N PRO A 45 14.51 4.73 1.24
CA PRO A 45 13.51 4.89 2.31
C PRO A 45 13.12 3.52 2.90
N THR A 46 13.18 3.37 4.22
CA THR A 46 12.82 2.11 4.94
C THR A 46 11.39 2.09 5.48
N LYS A 47 10.65 3.20 5.34
CA LYS A 47 9.24 3.34 5.70
C LYS A 47 8.51 4.02 4.55
N VAL A 48 7.18 3.89 4.50
CA VAL A 48 6.33 4.69 3.60
C VAL A 48 6.52 6.16 3.97
N THR A 49 7.21 6.90 3.12
CA THR A 49 7.40 8.35 3.24
C THR A 49 6.45 9.06 2.29
N ASN A 50 6.29 10.38 2.41
CA ASN A 50 5.45 11.18 1.49
C ASN A 50 5.90 11.13 0.02
N GLN A 51 7.07 10.54 -0.30
CA GLN A 51 7.50 10.30 -1.68
C GLN A 51 6.86 9.04 -2.29
N VAL A 52 6.23 8.19 -1.47
CA VAL A 52 5.54 6.95 -1.88
C VAL A 52 4.05 7.21 -2.16
N PHE A 53 3.50 8.36 -1.74
CA PHE A 53 2.13 8.82 -2.00
C PHE A 53 2.13 9.91 -3.07
#